data_AF-A0A960B8D0-F1
#
_entry.id   AF-A0A960B8D0-F1
#
_cell.length_a   1.000
_cell.length_b   1.000
_cell.length_c   1.000
_cell.angle_alpha   90.00
_cell.angle_beta   90.00
_cell.angle_gamma   90.00
#
_symmetry.space_group_name_H-M   'P 1'
#
loop_
_entity.id
_entity.type
_entity.pdbx_description
1 polymer ?
#
loop_
_entity_poly.entity_id
_entity_poly.type
_entity_poly.pdbx_seq_one_letter_code
_entity_poly.pdbx_strand_id
1 'polypeptide(L)' 'MLGEAIAQVQRVIVGQEHMVEQLMVALLAKGHCLLEGVPGVAKTLAVRSFATVVGGQFARIQFTP' A
#
# COMPACT_ATOMS: atom_id res chain seq x y z
N MET A 1 -15.01 3.59 -11.23
CA MET A 1 -14.30 4.74 -10.62
C MET A 1 -13.35 4.35 -9.49
N LEU A 2 -13.77 3.89 -8.29
CA LEU A 2 -12.82 3.49 -7.23
C LEU A 2 -12.38 2.01 -7.33
N GLY A 3 -13.32 1.09 -7.56
CA GLY A 3 -13.01 -0.33 -7.70
C GLY A 3 -12.07 -0.64 -8.88
N GLU A 4 -12.17 0.12 -9.98
CA GLU A 4 -11.26 -0.01 -11.12
C GLU A 4 -9.83 0.45 -10.77
N ALA A 5 -9.68 1.52 -9.99
CA ALA A 5 -8.37 1.99 -9.54
C ALA A 5 -7.71 0.94 -8.63
N ILE A 6 -8.46 0.37 -7.69
CA ILE A 6 -7.99 -0.73 -6.83
C ILE A 6 -7.59 -1.95 -7.68
N ALA A 7 -8.39 -2.33 -8.67
CA ALA A 7 -8.10 -3.45 -9.56
C ALA A 7 -6.81 -3.24 -10.37
N GLN A 8 -6.50 -2.02 -10.83
CA GLN A 8 -5.22 -1.73 -11.51
C GLN A 8 -4.02 -1.87 -10.56
N VAL A 9 -4.16 -1.41 -9.31
CA VAL A 9 -3.11 -1.56 -8.28
C VAL A 9 -2.86 -3.05 -7.98
N GLN A 10 -3.92 -3.85 -7.85
CA GLN A 10 -3.85 -5.29 -7.56
C GLN A 10 -3.19 -6.11 -8.69
N ARG A 11 -3.17 -5.63 -9.93
CA ARG A 11 -2.40 -6.28 -11.02
C ARG A 11 -0.89 -6.22 -10.78
N VAL A 12 -0.42 -5.17 -10.11
CA VAL A 12 1.01 -4.97 -9.80
C VAL A 12 1.36 -5.59 -8.45
N ILE A 13 0.40 -5.64 -7.53
CA ILE A 13 0.57 -6.14 -6.17
C ILE A 13 -0.25 -7.43 -6.00
N VAL A 14 0.40 -8.58 -6.24
CA VAL A 14 -0.25 -9.90 -6.14
C VAL A 14 -0.28 -10.40 -4.69
N GLY A 15 -1.43 -10.89 -4.23
CA GLY A 15 -1.59 -11.55 -2.94
C GLY A 15 -1.58 -10.61 -1.72
N GLN A 16 -1.84 -9.32 -1.94
CA GLN A 16 -1.97 -8.31 -0.87
C GLN A 16 -3.23 -7.47 -1.05
N GLU A 17 -4.32 -8.07 -1.53
CA GLU A 17 -5.57 -7.40 -1.91
C GLU A 17 -6.13 -6.59 -0.75
N HIS A 18 -6.22 -7.21 0.44
CA HIS A 18 -6.73 -6.56 1.64
C HIS A 18 -5.88 -5.35 2.06
N MET A 19 -4.56 -5.45 1.97
CA MET A 19 -3.67 -4.34 2.33
C MET A 19 -3.83 -3.17 1.36
N VAL A 20 -3.98 -3.42 0.06
CA VAL A 20 -4.23 -2.37 -0.94
C VAL A 20 -5.55 -1.64 -0.67
N GLU A 21 -6.61 -2.37 -0.30
CA GLU A 21 -7.89 -1.78 0.09
C GLU A 21 -7.74 -0.86 1.30
N GLN A 22 -7.06 -1.31 2.36
CA GLN A 22 -6.83 -0.50 3.56
C GLN A 22 -6.00 0.76 3.28
N LEU A 23 -4.97 0.65 2.42
CA LEU A 23 -4.17 1.80 2.00
C LEU A 23 -5.02 2.83 1.23
N MET A 24 -5.93 2.37 0.38
CA MET A 24 -6.84 3.25 -0.36
C MET A 24 -7.83 3.95 0.58
N VAL A 25 -8.39 3.23 1.54
CA VAL A 25 -9.29 3.81 2.56
C VAL A 25 -8.57 4.89 3.37
N ALA A 26 -7.36 4.62 3.85
CA ALA A 26 -6.59 5.61 4.61
C ALA A 26 -6.23 6.83 3.77
N LEU A 27 -5.84 6.64 2.50
CA LEU A 27 -5.55 7.77 1.60
C LEU A 27 -6.77 8.69 1.42
N LEU A 28 -7.94 8.12 1.14
CA LEU A 28 -9.19 8.88 0.96
C LEU A 28 -9.66 9.56 2.24
N ALA A 29 -9.47 8.90 3.39
CA ALA A 29 -9.79 9.46 4.70
C ALA A 29 -8.75 10.46 5.21
N LYS A 30 -7.63 10.67 4.49
CA LYS A 30 -6.45 11.42 4.96
C LYS A 30 -5.90 10.90 6.30
N GLY A 31 -5.98 9.59 6.51
CA GLY A 31 -5.50 8.88 7.70
C GLY A 31 -4.13 8.23 7.52
N HIS A 32 -3.72 7.45 8.53
CA HIS A 32 -2.47 6.68 8.53
C HIS A 32 -2.74 5.19 8.75
N CYS A 33 -1.91 4.32 8.17
CA CYS A 33 -1.98 2.87 8.36
C CYS A 33 -0.78 2.36 9.16
N LEU A 34 -1.01 1.35 10.00
CA LEU A 34 0.02 0.50 10.56
C LEU A 34 -0.04 -0.88 9.88
N LEU A 35 1.09 -1.35 9.36
CA LEU A 35 1.15 -2.61 8.60
C LEU A 35 1.80 -3.74 9.41
N GLU A 36 0.99 -4.44 10.21
CA GLU A 36 1.42 -5.56 11.05
C GLU A 36 1.43 -6.90 10.31
N GLY A 37 2.16 -7.89 10.83
CA GLY A 37 2.34 -9.20 10.21
C GLY A 37 3.80 -9.63 10.01
N VAL A 38 3.98 -10.88 9.61
CA VAL A 38 5.29 -11.56 9.58
C VAL A 38 6.30 -10.92 8.60
N PRO A 39 7.62 -11.00 8.88
CA PRO A 39 8.66 -10.59 7.93
C PRO A 39 8.58 -11.37 6.62
N GLY A 40 8.98 -10.74 5.50
CA GLY A 40 9.10 -11.42 4.21
C GLY A 40 7.87 -11.37 3.30
N VAL A 41 6.73 -10.85 3.75
CA VAL A 41 5.49 -10.76 2.93
C VAL A 41 5.43 -9.53 2.01
N ALA A 42 6.58 -9.07 1.51
CA ALA A 42 6.68 -8.00 0.51
C ALA A 42 5.98 -6.65 0.85
N LYS A 43 5.69 -6.35 2.12
CA LYS A 43 5.01 -5.11 2.55
C LYS A 43 5.63 -3.83 1.98
N THR A 44 6.96 -3.75 2.04
CA THR A 44 7.71 -2.60 1.52
C THR A 44 7.57 -2.45 0.02
N LEU A 45 7.54 -3.57 -0.72
CA LEU A 45 7.33 -3.53 -2.16
C LEU A 45 5.92 -3.03 -2.47
N ALA A 46 4.93 -3.56 -1.76
CA ALA A 46 3.55 -3.21 -2.00
C ALA A 46 3.21 -1.74 -1.66
N VAL A 47 3.71 -1.18 -0.56
CA VAL A 47 3.53 0.26 -0.25
C VAL A 47 4.22 1.15 -1.30
N ARG A 48 5.41 0.75 -1.76
CA ARG A 48 6.13 1.48 -2.82
C ARG A 48 5.37 1.45 -4.14
N SER A 49 4.90 0.27 -4.55
CA SER A 49 4.09 0.12 -5.77
C SER A 49 2.77 0.89 -5.68
N PHE A 50 2.12 0.87 -4.52
CA PHE A 50 0.91 1.65 -4.27
C PHE A 50 1.17 3.14 -4.48
N ALA A 51 2.23 3.69 -3.87
CA ALA A 51 2.62 5.09 -4.03
C ALA A 51 2.83 5.46 -5.51
N THR A 52 3.51 4.62 -6.29
CA THR A 52 3.69 4.82 -7.73
C THR A 52 2.36 4.88 -8.47
N VAL A 53 1.45 3.93 -8.21
CA VAL A 53 0.17 3.86 -8.95
C VAL A 53 -0.75 5.03 -8.63
N VAL A 54 -0.75 5.52 -7.39
CA VAL A 54 -1.59 6.67 -6.99
C VAL A 54 -0.92 8.02 -7.29
N GLY A 55 0.26 8.04 -7.92
CA GLY A 55 1.00 9.27 -8.24
C GLY A 55 1.60 9.97 -7.01
N GLY A 56 1.81 9.23 -5.91
CA GLY A 56 2.41 9.70 -4.68
C GLY A 56 3.93 9.56 -4.64
N GLN A 57 4.51 9.94 -3.51
CA GLN A 57 5.94 9.76 -3.23
C GLN A 57 6.13 8.68 -2.15
N PHE A 58 7.17 7.87 -2.31
CA PHE A 58 7.55 6.85 -1.33
C PHE A 58 8.83 7.27 -0.60
N ALA A 59 8.77 7.31 0.74
CA ALA A 59 9.92 7.46 1.61
C ALA A 59 9.92 6.34 2.66
N ARG A 60 11.10 5.83 2.98
CA ARG A 60 11.29 4.83 4.05
C ARG A 60 12.20 5.39 5.11
N ILE A 61 11.71 5.42 6.34
CA ILE A 61 12.48 5.77 7.53
C ILE A 61 12.62 4.48 8.35
N GLN A 62 13.85 4.02 8.56
CA GLN A 62 14.11 2.85 9.40
C GLN A 62 14.33 3.32 10.83
N PHE A 63 13.47 2.86 11.74
CA PHE A 63 13.68 3.04 13.18
C PHE A 63 14.83 2.12 13.59
N THR A 64 15.87 2.68 14.18
CA THR A 64 16.91 1.94 14.92
C THR A 64 16.45 1.80 16.38
N PRO A 65 17.00 0.85 17.15
CA PRO A 65 16.76 0.78 18.59
C PRO A 65 17.15 2.08 19.31
#